data_AF-A0A535YBU2-F1
#
_entry.id   AF-A0A535YBU2-F1
#
_cell.length_a   1.000
_cell.length_b   1.000
_cell.length_c   1.000
_cell.angle_alpha   90.00
_cell.angle_beta   90.00
_cell.angle_gamma   90.00
#
_symmetry.space_group_name_H-M   'P 1'
#
loop_
_entity.id
_entity.type
_entity.pdbx_description
1 polymer ?
#
loop_
_entity_poly.entity_id
_entity_poly.type
_entity_poly.pdbx_seq_one_letter_code
_entity_poly.pdbx_strand_id
1 'polypeptide(L)'
;MYLNEVYYGNQSYGVEAAAQSYFDKHARDLDVAEAALISGLVQSPSEYDPTRRDVQRTADGIPIVTKERQAYVLEQMTRHGFITEQQARDAYAEHIAIKTRQVELKSPHWVMFVRDVVEQQYGAKTLYQGGLKIYTTLDNDYNDKMQQVLQDSKPTISTQGATNASQIAVNPKTGEILAFNGSLDYNDESIDGQVDILTSERQPGSSIKPVIYSEAFVKGQNPATTVDDNPTCWQDTPVHGQLRQHLPWPDNHPQRARQLVEHSGRQNAGLHRRRQRHSERHKPGYQHLGT
;
A
#
# COMPACT_ATOMS: atom_id res chain seq x y z
N MET A 1 13.67 -26.68 0.09
CA MET A 1 12.70 -26.04 0.99
C MET A 1 12.30 -24.66 0.46
N TYR A 2 13.24 -23.76 0.19
CA TYR A 2 12.98 -22.40 -0.35
C TYR A 2 11.95 -22.33 -1.50
N LEU A 3 12.09 -23.16 -2.53
CA LEU A 3 11.20 -23.13 -3.71
C LEU A 3 9.72 -23.40 -3.42
N ASN A 4 9.36 -23.98 -2.28
CA ASN A 4 7.96 -24.28 -1.95
C ASN A 4 7.32 -23.21 -1.04
N GLU A 5 8.09 -22.22 -0.60
CA GLU A 5 7.67 -21.28 0.45
C GLU A 5 7.67 -19.82 -0.03
N VAL A 6 8.54 -19.51 -1.00
CA VAL A 6 8.71 -18.14 -1.51
C VAL A 6 7.47 -17.64 -2.23
N TYR A 7 7.16 -16.36 -2.04
CA TYR A 7 6.11 -15.68 -2.78
C TYR A 7 6.55 -15.35 -4.20
N TYR A 8 5.76 -15.77 -5.19
CA TYR A 8 6.02 -15.54 -6.61
C TYR A 8 5.11 -14.49 -7.25
N GLY A 9 4.25 -13.82 -6.48
CA GLY A 9 3.24 -12.90 -7.03
C GLY A 9 1.92 -13.61 -7.31
N ASN A 10 0.88 -12.84 -7.62
CA ASN A 10 -0.47 -13.34 -7.92
C ASN A 10 -0.94 -14.48 -6.98
N GLN A 11 -0.82 -14.25 -5.66
CA GLN A 11 -1.23 -15.18 -4.59
C GLN A 11 -0.53 -16.56 -4.61
N SER A 12 0.56 -16.70 -5.36
CA SER A 12 1.26 -17.97 -5.56
C SER A 12 2.45 -18.14 -4.62
N TYR A 13 2.34 -19.09 -3.70
CA TYR A 13 3.40 -19.47 -2.76
C TYR A 13 3.99 -20.81 -3.16
N GLY A 14 5.29 -20.79 -3.44
CA GLY A 14 6.00 -21.92 -4.00
C GLY A 14 5.88 -22.02 -5.52
N VAL A 15 6.92 -22.61 -6.13
CA VAL A 15 7.10 -22.73 -7.57
C VAL A 15 5.99 -23.54 -8.25
N GLU A 16 5.43 -24.54 -7.56
CA GLU A 16 4.31 -25.33 -8.06
C GLU A 16 3.04 -24.49 -8.20
N ALA A 17 2.71 -23.68 -7.18
CA ALA A 17 1.58 -22.77 -7.24
C ALA A 17 1.79 -21.71 -8.33
N ALA A 18 3.00 -21.17 -8.45
CA ALA A 18 3.33 -20.19 -9.49
C ALA A 18 3.19 -20.77 -10.91
N ALA A 19 3.70 -21.97 -11.14
CA ALA A 19 3.59 -22.68 -12.41
C ALA A 19 2.12 -22.90 -12.80
N GLN A 20 1.28 -23.32 -11.85
CA GLN A 20 -0.14 -23.52 -12.08
C GLN A 20 -0.88 -22.19 -12.31
N SER A 21 -0.55 -21.14 -11.56
CA SER A 21 -1.21 -19.84 -11.66
C SER A 21 -0.88 -19.09 -12.95
N TYR A 22 0.39 -19.09 -13.36
CA TYR A 22 0.87 -18.33 -14.51
C TYR A 22 0.84 -19.12 -15.82
N PHE A 23 0.92 -20.46 -15.79
CA PHE A 23 1.04 -21.27 -17.00
C PHE A 23 0.06 -22.45 -17.09
N ASP A 24 -0.69 -22.75 -16.01
CA ASP A 24 -1.54 -23.96 -15.91
C ASP A 24 -0.74 -25.26 -16.13
N LYS A 25 0.50 -25.29 -15.62
CA LYS A 25 1.44 -26.42 -15.72
C LYS A 25 1.95 -26.83 -14.33
N HIS A 26 2.42 -28.06 -14.19
CA HIS A 26 3.23 -28.44 -13.03
C HIS A 26 4.62 -27.83 -13.14
N ALA A 27 5.29 -27.54 -12.01
CA ALA A 27 6.62 -26.93 -12.02
C ALA A 27 7.67 -27.78 -12.75
N ARG A 28 7.50 -29.11 -12.78
CA ARG A 28 8.37 -30.05 -13.51
C ARG A 28 8.20 -30.01 -15.03
N ASP A 29 7.09 -29.45 -15.51
CA ASP A 29 6.72 -29.41 -16.93
C ASP A 29 7.02 -28.04 -17.56
N LEU A 30 7.66 -27.13 -16.80
CA LEU A 30 8.10 -25.83 -17.29
C LEU A 30 9.32 -25.98 -18.19
N ASP A 31 9.31 -25.27 -19.31
CA ASP A 31 10.49 -25.10 -20.15
C ASP A 31 11.46 -24.05 -19.57
N VAL A 32 12.59 -23.84 -20.25
CA VAL A 32 13.63 -22.90 -19.81
C VAL A 32 13.11 -21.46 -19.79
N ALA A 33 12.24 -21.08 -20.73
CA ALA A 33 11.71 -19.73 -20.85
C ALA A 33 10.79 -19.41 -19.66
N GLU A 34 9.84 -20.30 -19.38
CA GLU A 34 8.89 -20.22 -18.27
C GLU A 34 9.60 -20.30 -16.91
N ALA A 35 10.54 -21.24 -16.74
CA ALA A 35 11.30 -21.39 -15.52
C ALA A 35 12.17 -20.17 -15.22
N ALA A 36 12.80 -19.58 -16.23
CA ALA A 36 13.58 -18.35 -16.08
C ALA A 36 12.70 -17.15 -15.68
N LEU A 37 11.49 -17.05 -16.26
CA LEU A 37 10.54 -16.00 -15.93
C LEU A 37 10.09 -16.08 -14.46
N ILE A 38 9.57 -17.24 -14.02
CA ILE A 38 9.10 -17.42 -12.63
C ILE A 38 10.25 -17.26 -11.63
N SER A 39 11.45 -17.77 -11.93
CA SER A 39 12.62 -17.60 -11.06
C SER A 39 13.01 -16.13 -10.88
N GLY A 40 12.75 -15.30 -11.88
CA GLY A 40 12.98 -13.86 -11.83
C GLY A 40 12.08 -13.11 -10.85
N LEU A 41 10.86 -13.62 -10.60
CA LEU A 41 9.83 -12.96 -9.79
C LEU A 41 10.23 -12.83 -8.32
N VAL A 42 10.95 -13.82 -7.79
CA VAL A 42 11.32 -13.93 -6.36
C VAL A 42 11.93 -12.65 -5.78
N GLN A 43 12.71 -11.91 -6.57
CA GLN A 43 13.39 -10.70 -6.09
C GLN A 43 12.40 -9.56 -5.78
N SER A 44 11.38 -9.39 -6.61
CA SER A 44 10.38 -8.32 -6.48
C SER A 44 9.09 -8.80 -7.13
N PRO A 45 8.33 -9.70 -6.46
CA PRO A 45 7.23 -10.42 -7.09
C PRO A 45 6.15 -9.49 -7.64
N SER A 46 5.84 -8.40 -6.92
CA SER A 46 4.90 -7.39 -7.38
C SER A 46 5.42 -6.58 -8.58
N GLU A 47 6.70 -6.22 -8.58
CA GLU A 47 7.27 -5.39 -9.66
C GLU A 47 7.40 -6.16 -10.97
N TYR A 48 7.85 -7.42 -10.89
CA TYR A 48 8.06 -8.29 -12.04
C TYR A 48 6.81 -9.09 -12.43
N ASP A 49 5.67 -8.79 -11.79
CA ASP A 49 4.29 -9.14 -12.11
C ASP A 49 3.96 -9.39 -13.61
N PRO A 50 4.04 -10.60 -14.24
CA PRO A 50 3.67 -10.72 -15.66
C PRO A 50 2.22 -10.34 -15.98
N THR A 51 1.31 -10.31 -14.99
CA THR A 51 -0.09 -9.91 -15.19
C THR A 51 -0.32 -8.40 -15.14
N ARG A 52 0.66 -7.60 -14.68
CA ARG A 52 0.56 -6.14 -14.49
C ARG A 52 0.19 -5.36 -15.75
N ARG A 53 -0.90 -4.60 -15.73
CA ARG A 53 -1.40 -3.88 -16.92
C ARG A 53 -0.94 -2.42 -17.01
N ASP A 54 -0.34 -1.90 -15.95
CA ASP A 54 0.01 -0.48 -15.75
C ASP A 54 1.36 -0.06 -16.37
N VAL A 55 2.05 -0.96 -17.06
CA VAL A 55 3.43 -0.79 -17.56
C VAL A 55 3.55 -1.01 -19.06
N GLN A 56 4.66 -0.53 -19.64
CA GLN A 56 5.01 -0.81 -21.03
C GLN A 56 5.19 -2.32 -21.23
N ARG A 57 4.66 -2.81 -22.35
CA ARG A 57 4.64 -4.24 -22.69
C ARG A 57 5.35 -4.48 -24.03
N THR A 58 5.95 -5.66 -24.14
CA THR A 58 6.51 -6.17 -25.38
C THR A 58 5.40 -6.58 -26.36
N ALA A 59 5.75 -6.90 -27.60
CA ALA A 59 4.78 -7.28 -28.64
C ALA A 59 4.01 -8.58 -28.31
N ASP A 60 4.64 -9.49 -27.59
CA ASP A 60 4.07 -10.72 -27.01
C ASP A 60 3.22 -10.46 -25.75
N GLY A 61 3.10 -9.20 -25.34
CA GLY A 61 2.21 -8.77 -24.28
C GLY A 61 2.76 -8.97 -22.88
N ILE A 62 4.05 -9.24 -22.68
CA ILE A 62 4.66 -9.35 -21.35
C ILE A 62 5.20 -7.97 -20.93
N PRO A 63 5.11 -7.57 -19.65
CA PRO A 63 5.76 -6.35 -19.18
C PRO A 63 7.25 -6.31 -19.53
N ILE A 64 7.75 -5.17 -20.00
CA ILE A 64 9.17 -5.01 -20.37
C ILE A 64 10.07 -5.33 -19.18
N VAL A 65 9.72 -4.83 -17.98
CA VAL A 65 10.46 -5.12 -16.73
C VAL A 65 10.55 -6.61 -16.41
N THR A 66 9.49 -7.38 -16.69
CA THR A 66 9.46 -8.84 -16.50
C THR A 66 10.36 -9.53 -17.53
N LYS A 67 10.32 -9.10 -18.80
CA LYS A 67 11.20 -9.64 -19.86
C LYS A 67 12.68 -9.32 -19.58
N GLU A 68 13.01 -8.12 -19.13
CA GLU A 68 14.37 -7.75 -18.73
C GLU A 68 14.86 -8.62 -17.57
N ARG A 69 13.99 -8.89 -16.60
CA ARG A 69 14.31 -9.78 -15.49
C ARG A 69 14.52 -11.23 -15.95
N GLN A 70 13.69 -11.71 -16.88
CA GLN A 70 13.86 -13.03 -17.50
C GLN A 70 15.23 -13.12 -18.22
N ALA A 71 15.60 -12.10 -19.01
CA ALA A 71 16.87 -12.04 -19.72
C ALA A 71 18.06 -12.14 -18.75
N TYR A 72 18.00 -11.42 -17.63
CA TYR A 72 19.03 -11.51 -16.59
C TYR A 72 19.17 -12.93 -16.04
N VAL A 73 18.06 -13.63 -15.76
CA VAL A 73 18.11 -15.01 -15.26
C VAL A 73 18.74 -15.94 -16.30
N LEU A 74 18.34 -15.84 -17.57
CA LEU A 74 18.91 -16.62 -18.68
C LEU A 74 20.42 -16.35 -18.85
N GLU A 75 20.85 -15.11 -18.68
CA GLU A 75 22.27 -14.74 -18.69
C GLU A 75 23.02 -15.44 -17.55
N GLN A 76 22.48 -15.43 -16.32
CA GLN A 76 23.11 -16.13 -15.19
C GLN A 76 23.14 -17.64 -15.43
N MET A 77 22.07 -18.23 -15.97
CA MET A 77 22.04 -19.66 -16.31
C MET A 77 23.12 -20.03 -17.33
N THR A 78 23.34 -19.17 -18.32
CA THR A 78 24.38 -19.34 -19.34
C THR A 78 25.78 -19.22 -18.74
N ARG A 79 26.03 -18.17 -17.94
CA ARG A 79 27.32 -17.92 -17.27
C ARG A 79 27.75 -19.06 -16.35
N HIS A 80 26.78 -19.73 -15.72
CA HIS A 80 27.02 -20.87 -14.84
C HIS A 80 26.95 -22.23 -15.56
N GLY A 81 26.75 -22.25 -16.88
CA GLY A 81 26.81 -23.46 -17.70
C GLY A 81 25.57 -24.37 -17.60
N PHE A 82 24.44 -23.88 -17.09
CA PHE A 82 23.19 -24.65 -17.06
C PHE A 82 22.53 -24.76 -18.44
N ILE A 83 22.73 -23.75 -19.29
CA ILE A 83 22.25 -23.71 -20.68
C ILE A 83 23.32 -23.13 -21.60
N THR A 84 23.22 -23.42 -22.89
CA THR A 84 24.05 -22.80 -23.94
C THR A 84 23.55 -21.39 -24.28
N GLU A 85 24.40 -20.56 -24.87
CA GLU A 85 23.96 -19.24 -25.37
C GLU A 85 22.83 -19.36 -26.39
N GLN A 86 22.83 -20.41 -27.21
CA GLN A 86 21.78 -20.63 -28.19
C GLN A 86 20.44 -20.94 -27.51
N GLN A 87 20.44 -21.83 -26.51
CA GLN A 87 19.24 -22.11 -25.72
C GLN A 87 18.73 -20.88 -24.99
N ALA A 88 19.61 -20.02 -24.48
CA ALA A 88 19.23 -18.77 -23.84
C ALA A 88 18.56 -17.80 -24.84
N ARG A 89 19.10 -17.67 -26.05
CA ARG A 89 18.50 -16.86 -27.13
C ARG A 89 17.14 -17.41 -27.55
N ASP A 90 17.02 -18.73 -27.71
CA ASP A 90 15.79 -19.39 -28.11
C ASP A 90 14.71 -19.23 -27.02
N ALA A 91 15.07 -19.47 -25.75
CA ALA A 91 14.16 -19.30 -24.61
C ALA A 91 13.71 -17.84 -24.41
N TYR A 92 14.57 -16.85 -24.68
CA TYR A 92 14.18 -15.45 -24.58
C TYR A 92 13.17 -15.05 -25.68
N ALA A 93 13.34 -15.60 -26.88
CA ALA A 93 12.49 -15.34 -28.04
C ALA A 93 11.16 -16.11 -28.02
N GLU A 94 11.04 -17.10 -27.15
CA GLU A 94 9.84 -17.91 -26.99
C GLU A 94 8.63 -17.08 -26.57
N HIS A 95 7.47 -17.37 -27.19
CA HIS A 95 6.20 -16.77 -26.83
C HIS A 95 5.61 -17.47 -25.61
N ILE A 96 5.53 -16.77 -24.50
CA ILE A 96 5.01 -17.32 -23.24
C ILE A 96 3.57 -16.85 -23.03
N ALA A 97 2.64 -17.81 -22.96
CA ALA A 97 1.23 -17.52 -22.72
C ALA A 97 0.92 -17.40 -21.23
N ILE A 98 0.93 -16.17 -20.70
CA ILE A 98 0.57 -15.91 -19.30
C ILE A 98 -0.93 -16.13 -19.07
N LYS A 99 -1.24 -17.01 -18.12
CA LYS A 99 -2.57 -17.23 -17.58
C LYS A 99 -2.80 -16.33 -16.37
N THR A 100 -4.04 -15.89 -16.21
CA THR A 100 -4.54 -15.28 -14.98
C THR A 100 -5.51 -16.25 -14.34
N ARG A 101 -5.02 -17.10 -13.44
CA ARG A 101 -5.90 -17.84 -12.54
C ARG A 101 -6.21 -16.93 -11.35
N GLN A 102 -7.45 -16.46 -11.25
CA GLN A 102 -7.91 -15.79 -10.04
C GLN A 102 -8.41 -16.85 -9.08
N VAL A 103 -7.70 -17.03 -7.96
CA VAL A 103 -8.26 -17.77 -6.83
C VAL A 103 -9.21 -16.80 -6.13
N GLU A 104 -10.49 -17.17 -6.08
CA GLU A 104 -11.47 -16.39 -5.33
C GLU A 104 -11.21 -16.57 -3.84
N LEU A 105 -10.47 -15.64 -3.25
CA LEU A 105 -10.23 -15.59 -1.81
C LEU A 105 -11.35 -14.79 -1.17
N LYS A 106 -12.07 -15.42 -0.23
CA LYS A 106 -12.95 -14.68 0.68
C LYS A 106 -12.10 -13.88 1.67
N SER A 107 -12.34 -12.57 1.76
CA SER A 107 -11.60 -11.65 2.64
C SER A 107 -10.08 -11.74 2.47
N PRO A 108 -9.53 -11.39 1.29
CA PRO A 108 -8.14 -11.66 0.93
C PRO A 108 -7.11 -11.03 1.88
N HIS A 109 -7.32 -9.79 2.31
CA HIS A 109 -6.45 -9.13 3.30
C HIS A 109 -6.37 -9.92 4.61
N TRP A 110 -7.49 -10.43 5.11
CA TRP A 110 -7.52 -11.28 6.30
C TRP A 110 -6.73 -12.57 6.11
N VAL A 111 -6.89 -13.22 4.95
CA VAL A 111 -6.15 -14.45 4.62
C VAL A 111 -4.64 -14.19 4.63
N MET A 112 -4.19 -13.10 4.00
CA MET A 112 -2.77 -12.74 3.99
C MET A 112 -2.25 -12.42 5.38
N PHE A 113 -2.99 -11.63 6.17
CA PHE A 113 -2.65 -11.30 7.55
C PHE A 113 -2.51 -12.56 8.43
N VAL A 114 -3.50 -13.45 8.40
CA VAL A 114 -3.46 -14.71 9.18
C VAL A 114 -2.31 -15.60 8.74
N ARG A 115 -2.04 -15.67 7.43
CA ARG A 115 -0.90 -16.41 6.91
C ARG A 115 0.41 -15.89 7.51
N ASP A 116 0.63 -14.58 7.47
CA ASP A 116 1.87 -13.96 7.96
C ASP A 116 2.05 -14.19 9.47
N VAL A 117 0.96 -14.09 10.25
CA VAL A 117 0.98 -14.41 11.69
C VAL A 117 1.34 -15.87 11.94
N VAL A 118 0.74 -16.81 11.21
CA VAL A 118 1.02 -18.25 11.38
C VAL A 118 2.43 -18.60 10.92
N GLU A 119 2.90 -18.01 9.82
CA GLU A 119 4.26 -18.19 9.34
C GLU A 119 5.29 -17.66 10.35
N GLN A 120 5.06 -16.47 10.91
CA GLN A 120 5.93 -15.89 11.93
C GLN A 120 5.98 -16.75 13.20
N GLN A 121 4.85 -17.32 13.60
CA GLN A 121 4.75 -18.07 14.85
C GLN A 121 5.22 -19.53 14.73
N TYR A 122 4.93 -20.20 13.62
CA TYR A 122 5.14 -21.64 13.45
C TYR A 122 6.14 -22.01 12.35
N GLY A 123 6.59 -21.03 11.56
CA GLY A 123 7.50 -21.20 10.44
C GLY A 123 6.81 -21.64 9.15
N ALA A 124 7.40 -21.25 8.02
CA ALA A 124 6.91 -21.56 6.68
C ALA A 124 6.66 -23.06 6.46
N LYS A 125 7.60 -23.91 6.88
CA LYS A 125 7.46 -25.37 6.75
C LYS A 125 6.16 -25.88 7.36
N THR A 126 5.83 -25.43 8.58
CA THR A 126 4.63 -25.90 9.30
C THR A 126 3.36 -25.39 8.61
N LEU A 127 3.35 -24.13 8.20
CA LEU A 127 2.24 -23.52 7.48
C LEU A 127 1.94 -24.26 6.16
N TYR A 128 2.95 -24.45 5.31
CA TYR A 128 2.76 -24.96 3.95
C TYR A 128 2.75 -26.49 3.84
N GLN A 129 3.37 -27.21 4.78
CA GLN A 129 3.50 -28.68 4.71
C GLN A 129 2.83 -29.41 5.88
N GLY A 130 2.39 -28.69 6.91
CA GLY A 130 1.80 -29.28 8.12
C GLY A 130 0.35 -29.75 7.96
N GLY A 131 -0.32 -29.45 6.85
CA GLY A 131 -1.72 -29.81 6.62
C GLY A 131 -2.68 -29.17 7.64
N LEU A 132 -2.35 -27.96 8.10
CA LEU A 132 -3.09 -27.26 9.15
C LEU A 132 -4.51 -26.91 8.70
N LYS A 133 -5.45 -26.98 9.64
CA LYS A 133 -6.75 -26.32 9.54
C LYS A 133 -6.76 -25.14 10.49
N ILE A 134 -6.82 -23.93 9.93
CA ILE A 134 -6.75 -22.69 10.70
C ILE A 134 -8.17 -22.18 10.90
N TYR A 135 -8.57 -22.03 12.17
CA TYR A 135 -9.85 -21.44 12.57
C TYR A 135 -9.58 -20.06 13.14
N THR A 136 -10.32 -19.05 12.69
CA THR A 136 -10.06 -17.65 13.02
C THR A 136 -11.30 -16.98 13.60
N THR A 137 -11.14 -15.75 14.11
CA THR A 137 -12.20 -14.97 14.76
C THR A 137 -13.03 -14.14 13.79
N LEU A 138 -12.74 -14.20 12.48
CA LEU A 138 -13.40 -13.38 11.47
C LEU A 138 -14.88 -13.75 11.40
N ASP A 139 -15.74 -12.77 11.65
CA ASP A 139 -17.17 -12.88 11.40
C ASP A 139 -17.42 -12.42 9.96
N ASN A 140 -17.70 -13.38 9.07
CA ASN A 140 -17.89 -13.08 7.65
C ASN A 140 -19.07 -12.13 7.39
N ASP A 141 -20.19 -12.31 8.11
CA ASP A 141 -21.37 -11.46 7.90
C ASP A 141 -21.10 -10.03 8.34
N TYR A 142 -20.33 -9.86 9.42
CA TYR A 142 -19.92 -8.55 9.89
C TYR A 142 -18.86 -7.93 8.97
N ASN A 143 -17.89 -8.72 8.50
CA ASN A 143 -16.85 -8.29 7.57
C ASN A 143 -17.46 -7.80 6.24
N ASP A 144 -18.41 -8.55 5.68
CA ASP A 144 -19.08 -8.23 4.42
C ASP A 144 -19.91 -6.94 4.53
N LYS A 145 -20.59 -6.72 5.68
CA LYS A 145 -21.29 -5.46 5.95
C LYS A 145 -20.33 -4.27 6.06
N MET A 146 -19.19 -4.43 6.73
CA MET A 146 -18.17 -3.37 6.81
C MET A 146 -17.56 -3.08 5.44
N GLN A 147 -17.32 -4.11 4.63
CA GLN A 147 -16.85 -3.95 3.27
C GLN A 147 -17.86 -3.17 2.42
N GLN A 148 -19.16 -3.42 2.57
CA GLN A 148 -20.19 -2.63 1.92
C GLN A 148 -20.17 -1.17 2.35
N VAL A 149 -20.05 -0.88 3.65
CA VAL A 149 -19.94 0.51 4.15
C VAL A 149 -18.70 1.20 3.58
N LEU A 150 -17.58 0.49 3.47
CA LEU A 150 -16.35 0.99 2.88
C LEU A 150 -16.57 1.35 1.39
N GLN A 151 -17.21 0.46 0.63
CA GLN A 151 -17.55 0.68 -0.78
C GLN A 151 -18.53 1.85 -0.99
N ASP A 152 -19.57 1.95 -0.16
CA ASP A 152 -20.54 3.04 -0.20
C ASP A 152 -19.90 4.41 0.08
N SER A 153 -18.79 4.42 0.82
CA SER A 153 -18.02 5.64 1.12
C SER A 153 -17.12 6.12 -0.04
N LYS A 154 -16.90 5.28 -1.07
CA LYS A 154 -15.98 5.56 -2.20
C LYS A 154 -16.21 6.94 -2.84
N PRO A 155 -17.45 7.35 -3.19
CA PRO A 155 -17.69 8.68 -3.77
C PRO A 155 -17.27 9.82 -2.84
N THR A 156 -17.54 9.69 -1.54
CA THR A 156 -17.23 10.71 -0.55
C THR A 156 -15.72 10.89 -0.40
N ILE A 157 -14.98 9.80 -0.22
CA ILE A 157 -13.52 9.87 0.00
C ILE A 157 -12.79 10.37 -1.26
N SER A 158 -13.28 10.03 -2.46
CA SER A 158 -12.71 10.54 -3.71
C SER A 158 -12.82 12.06 -3.82
N THR A 159 -13.91 12.68 -3.34
CA THR A 159 -14.01 14.16 -3.31
C THR A 159 -13.00 14.83 -2.36
N GLN A 160 -12.47 14.07 -1.41
CA GLN A 160 -11.46 14.52 -0.44
C GLN A 160 -10.03 14.22 -0.92
N GLY A 161 -9.87 13.67 -2.13
CA GLY A 161 -8.57 13.33 -2.71
C GLY A 161 -7.99 12.00 -2.22
N ALA A 162 -8.78 11.16 -1.54
CA ALA A 162 -8.36 9.82 -1.15
C ALA A 162 -8.73 8.79 -2.24
N THR A 163 -7.79 7.90 -2.54
CA THR A 163 -7.93 6.84 -3.56
C THR A 163 -8.24 5.48 -2.97
N ASN A 164 -7.86 5.24 -1.72
CA ASN A 164 -8.03 3.96 -1.03
C ASN A 164 -8.42 4.20 0.45
N ALA A 165 -8.96 3.18 1.11
CA ALA A 165 -9.43 3.22 2.50
C ALA A 165 -9.46 1.82 3.12
N SER A 166 -9.40 1.73 4.44
CA SER A 166 -9.43 0.45 5.16
C SER A 166 -10.25 0.53 6.45
N GLN A 167 -10.65 -0.63 6.95
CA GLN A 167 -11.45 -0.77 8.17
C GLN A 167 -11.09 -2.05 8.93
N ILE A 168 -11.04 -1.93 10.26
CA ILE A 168 -10.85 -3.07 11.17
C ILE A 168 -11.87 -2.96 12.32
N ALA A 169 -12.40 -4.09 12.75
CA ALA A 169 -13.20 -4.17 13.98
C ALA A 169 -12.59 -5.19 14.94
N VAL A 170 -12.40 -4.75 16.18
CA VAL A 170 -11.76 -5.54 17.24
C VAL A 170 -12.67 -5.56 18.47
N ASN A 171 -12.84 -6.73 19.06
CA ASN A 171 -13.49 -6.86 20.36
C ASN A 171 -12.57 -6.26 21.45
N PRO A 172 -12.95 -5.17 22.13
CA PRO A 172 -12.07 -4.47 23.07
C PRO A 172 -11.79 -5.27 24.36
N LYS A 173 -12.56 -6.32 24.65
CA LYS A 173 -12.37 -7.16 25.84
C LYS A 173 -11.41 -8.32 25.59
N THR A 174 -11.47 -8.91 24.39
CA THR A 174 -10.72 -10.13 24.05
C THR A 174 -9.57 -9.89 23.08
N GLY A 175 -9.59 -8.78 22.34
CA GLY A 175 -8.65 -8.51 21.25
C GLY A 175 -8.98 -9.27 19.96
N GLU A 176 -10.08 -10.01 19.91
CA GLU A 176 -10.48 -10.76 18.71
C GLU A 176 -10.79 -9.81 17.55
N ILE A 177 -10.25 -10.10 16.37
CA ILE A 177 -10.52 -9.34 15.15
C ILE A 177 -11.75 -9.95 14.49
N LEU A 178 -12.81 -9.15 14.35
CA LEU A 178 -14.11 -9.58 13.83
C LEU A 178 -14.29 -9.24 12.35
N ALA A 179 -13.63 -8.18 11.88
CA ALA A 179 -13.62 -7.74 10.49
C ALA A 179 -12.26 -7.10 10.15
N PHE A 180 -11.77 -7.34 8.94
CA PHE A 180 -10.45 -6.93 8.49
C PHE A 180 -10.45 -6.67 6.98
N ASN A 181 -10.62 -5.39 6.61
CA ASN A 181 -10.66 -4.93 5.22
C ASN A 181 -9.52 -3.93 4.99
N GLY A 182 -8.44 -4.40 4.35
CA GLY A 182 -7.20 -3.63 4.14
C GLY A 182 -7.24 -2.60 3.00
N SER A 183 -8.25 -2.66 2.12
CA SER A 183 -8.44 -1.73 1.00
C SER A 183 -9.92 -1.63 0.58
N LEU A 184 -10.26 -0.65 -0.26
CA LEU A 184 -11.60 -0.54 -0.86
C LEU A 184 -11.91 -1.78 -1.69
N ASP A 185 -11.02 -2.15 -2.60
CA ASP A 185 -11.14 -3.34 -3.45
C ASP A 185 -9.76 -3.97 -3.57
N TYR A 186 -9.66 -5.24 -3.18
CA TYR A 186 -8.39 -5.98 -3.22
C TYR A 186 -7.87 -6.16 -4.65
N ASN A 187 -8.76 -6.31 -5.62
CA ASN A 187 -8.40 -6.61 -7.01
C ASN A 187 -8.25 -5.35 -7.88
N ASP A 188 -8.48 -4.16 -7.34
CA ASP A 188 -8.34 -2.90 -8.08
C ASP A 188 -6.90 -2.40 -8.01
N GLU A 189 -6.14 -2.65 -9.08
CA GLU A 189 -4.75 -2.20 -9.22
C GLU A 189 -4.63 -0.67 -9.21
N SER A 190 -5.66 0.07 -9.63
CA SER A 190 -5.59 1.55 -9.75
C SER A 190 -5.50 2.27 -8.40
N ILE A 191 -5.79 1.56 -7.30
CA ILE A 191 -5.75 2.06 -5.93
C ILE A 191 -4.72 1.32 -5.07
N ASP A 192 -3.84 0.53 -5.68
CA ASP A 192 -2.95 -0.40 -5.00
C ASP A 192 -3.72 -1.36 -4.08
N GLY A 193 -4.81 -1.96 -4.59
CA GLY A 193 -5.78 -2.73 -3.81
C GLY A 193 -5.21 -3.86 -2.94
N GLN A 194 -4.10 -4.45 -3.34
CA GLN A 194 -3.42 -5.53 -2.61
C GLN A 194 -2.52 -5.01 -1.48
N VAL A 195 -2.28 -3.70 -1.39
CA VAL A 195 -1.59 -3.09 -0.25
C VAL A 195 -2.54 -3.04 0.94
N ASP A 196 -2.17 -3.71 2.03
CA ASP A 196 -2.91 -3.64 3.27
C ASP A 196 -2.61 -2.33 4.00
N ILE A 197 -3.58 -1.41 3.97
CA ILE A 197 -3.46 -0.11 4.64
C ILE A 197 -3.48 -0.28 6.17
N LEU A 198 -4.10 -1.34 6.72
CA LEU A 198 -4.18 -1.55 8.17
C LEU A 198 -2.81 -1.84 8.80
N THR A 199 -1.93 -2.52 8.05
CA THR A 199 -0.57 -2.84 8.49
C THR A 199 0.49 -1.86 7.97
N SER A 200 0.09 -0.90 7.12
CA SER A 200 0.98 0.12 6.55
C SER A 200 1.21 1.27 7.54
N GLU A 201 2.45 1.76 7.63
CA GLU A 201 2.75 2.93 8.46
C GLU A 201 2.10 4.21 7.90
N ARG A 202 1.30 4.87 8.73
CA ARG A 202 0.63 6.13 8.40
C ARG A 202 0.63 7.06 9.60
N GLN A 203 0.63 8.37 9.33
CA GLN A 203 0.49 9.35 10.40
C GLN A 203 -0.95 9.31 10.95
N PRO A 204 -1.15 9.13 12.27
CA PRO A 204 -2.49 9.09 12.87
C PRO A 204 -3.20 10.46 12.82
N GLY A 205 -2.44 11.55 12.65
CA GLY A 205 -3.01 12.89 12.68
C GLY A 205 -3.67 13.17 14.03
N SER A 206 -4.87 13.77 14.02
CA SER A 206 -5.61 14.10 15.25
C SER A 206 -6.13 12.87 16.00
N SER A 207 -6.15 11.66 15.41
CA SER A 207 -6.65 10.46 16.10
C SER A 207 -5.77 10.03 17.28
N ILE A 208 -4.53 10.52 17.36
CA ILE A 208 -3.63 10.27 18.50
C ILE A 208 -4.04 11.02 19.76
N LYS A 209 -4.85 12.08 19.65
CA LYS A 209 -5.16 12.99 20.75
C LYS A 209 -5.68 12.27 22.01
N PRO A 210 -6.65 11.33 21.94
CA PRO A 210 -7.12 10.63 23.13
C PRO A 210 -5.99 9.97 23.94
N VAL A 211 -4.96 9.45 23.27
CA VAL A 211 -3.76 8.89 23.93
C VAL A 211 -3.00 10.00 24.68
N ILE A 212 -2.78 11.16 24.05
CA ILE A 212 -2.14 12.31 24.70
C ILE A 212 -2.95 12.81 25.91
N TYR A 213 -4.27 12.91 25.78
CA TYR A 213 -5.14 13.35 26.88
C TYR A 213 -5.23 12.33 28.02
N SER A 214 -5.03 11.03 27.74
CA SER A 214 -5.03 10.01 28.78
C SER A 214 -3.94 10.27 29.84
N GLU A 215 -2.76 10.74 29.42
CA GLU A 215 -1.68 11.13 30.32
C GLU A 215 -2.06 12.33 31.20
N ALA A 216 -2.81 13.29 30.66
CA ALA A 216 -3.30 14.42 31.44
C ALA A 216 -4.26 13.96 32.55
N PHE A 217 -5.11 12.96 32.26
CA PHE A 217 -6.01 12.38 33.25
C PHE A 217 -5.27 11.58 34.33
N VAL A 218 -4.22 10.84 33.96
CA VAL A 218 -3.33 10.17 34.93
C VAL A 218 -2.69 11.18 35.88
N LYS A 219 -2.37 12.39 35.40
CA LYS A 219 -1.85 13.51 36.20
C LYS A 219 -2.92 14.26 37.02
N GLY A 220 -4.16 13.76 37.05
CA GLY A 220 -5.25 14.33 37.85
C GLY A 220 -6.02 15.46 37.16
N GLN A 221 -5.75 15.75 35.89
CA GLN A 221 -6.63 16.62 35.11
C GLN A 221 -7.94 15.89 34.79
N ASN A 222 -8.99 16.62 34.45
CA ASN A 222 -10.29 16.04 34.11
C ASN A 222 -10.89 16.75 32.89
N PRO A 223 -11.98 16.23 32.30
CA PRO A 223 -12.59 16.83 31.11
C PRO A 223 -13.03 18.30 31.24
N ALA A 224 -13.19 18.80 32.48
CA ALA A 224 -13.53 20.19 32.78
C ALA A 224 -12.30 21.08 33.04
N THR A 225 -11.09 20.51 33.09
CA THR A 225 -9.84 21.30 33.13
C THR A 225 -9.77 22.19 31.89
N THR A 226 -9.60 23.50 32.13
CA THR A 226 -9.42 24.50 31.08
C THR A 226 -8.01 24.36 30.49
N VAL A 227 -7.92 24.39 29.16
CA VAL A 227 -6.67 24.38 28.42
C VAL A 227 -6.63 25.63 27.56
N ASP A 228 -5.53 26.37 27.62
CA ASP A 228 -5.33 27.54 26.78
C ASP A 228 -5.11 27.11 25.32
N ASP A 229 -5.99 27.57 24.43
CA ASP A 229 -5.95 27.32 22.98
C ASP A 229 -5.40 28.55 22.22
N ASN A 230 -4.43 29.24 22.83
CA ASN A 230 -3.85 30.46 22.27
C ASN A 230 -2.78 30.13 21.21
N PRO A 231 -2.55 31.00 20.21
CA PRO A 231 -1.43 30.90 19.28
C PRO A 231 -0.13 30.64 20.01
N THR A 232 0.48 29.50 19.73
CA THR A 232 1.72 29.08 20.39
C THR A 232 2.81 28.92 19.34
N CYS A 233 3.99 29.47 19.65
CA CYS A 233 5.21 29.26 18.90
C CYS A 233 6.15 28.37 19.73
N TRP A 234 6.61 27.27 19.15
CA TRP A 234 7.60 26.41 19.77
C TRP A 234 8.98 26.69 19.18
N GLN A 235 9.99 26.78 20.04
CA GLN A 235 11.39 26.79 19.62
C GLN A 235 11.86 25.34 19.54
N ASP A 236 11.86 24.77 18.34
CA ASP A 236 12.46 23.47 18.13
C ASP A 236 13.98 23.61 18.17
N THR A 237 14.64 22.78 18.99
CA THR A 237 16.10 22.65 18.91
C THR A 237 16.39 21.80 17.66
N PRO A 238 17.04 22.34 16.62
CA PRO A 238 17.17 21.61 15.38
C PRO A 238 18.14 20.43 15.56
N VAL A 239 17.65 19.21 15.31
CA VAL A 239 18.47 17.98 15.30
C VAL A 239 19.55 18.05 14.19
N HIS A 240 19.41 18.96 13.21
CA HIS A 240 20.39 19.23 12.15
C HIS A 240 20.53 20.73 11.80
N GLY A 241 20.84 21.58 12.79
CA GLY A 241 21.46 22.90 12.56
C GLY A 241 20.69 23.98 11.77
N GLN A 242 19.46 23.73 11.31
CA GLN A 242 18.60 24.75 10.69
C GLN A 242 17.38 25.01 11.55
N LEU A 243 17.34 26.19 12.19
CA LEU A 243 16.13 26.72 12.83
C LEU A 243 15.05 26.91 11.76
N ARG A 244 13.99 26.12 11.78
CA ARG A 244 12.76 26.44 11.05
C ARG A 244 11.97 27.43 11.88
N GLN A 245 11.80 28.66 11.38
CA GLN A 245 10.81 29.58 11.94
C GLN A 245 9.42 29.05 11.56
N HIS A 246 8.68 28.54 12.53
CA HIS A 246 7.26 28.21 12.34
C HIS A 246 6.41 29.47 12.44
N LEU A 247 5.49 29.66 11.48
CA LEU A 247 4.46 30.70 11.56
C LEU A 247 3.53 30.41 12.75
N PRO A 248 3.04 31.44 13.47
CA PRO A 248 2.10 31.25 14.57
C PRO A 248 0.81 30.57 14.09
N TRP A 249 0.34 29.60 14.87
CA TRP A 249 -0.95 28.94 14.65
C TRP A 249 -2.10 29.94 14.96
N PRO A 250 -3.10 30.16 14.07
CA PRO A 250 -4.18 31.14 14.29
C PRO A 250 -4.99 30.98 15.60
N ASP A 251 -5.63 32.07 16.04
CA ASP A 251 -6.36 32.22 17.31
C ASP A 251 -7.65 31.38 17.43
N ASN A 252 -7.91 30.82 18.62
CA ASN A 252 -9.24 30.54 19.17
C ASN A 252 -9.21 30.74 20.70
N HIS A 253 -10.32 31.20 21.30
CA HIS A 253 -10.44 31.43 22.75
C HIS A 253 -10.22 30.15 23.60
N PRO A 254 -9.90 30.26 24.92
CA PRO A 254 -9.69 29.09 25.79
C PRO A 254 -10.84 28.07 25.75
N GLN A 255 -10.51 26.79 25.66
CA GLN A 255 -11.47 25.68 25.53
C GLN A 255 -11.30 24.64 26.65
N ARG A 256 -12.35 23.87 26.93
CA ARG A 256 -12.25 22.72 27.85
C ARG A 256 -11.55 21.56 27.15
N ALA A 257 -10.78 20.75 27.90
CA ALA A 257 -10.11 19.56 27.36
C ALA A 257 -11.05 18.63 26.56
N ARG A 258 -12.30 18.47 27.03
CA ARG A 258 -13.35 17.72 26.30
C ARG A 258 -13.63 18.29 24.90
N GLN A 259 -13.75 19.61 24.79
CA GLN A 259 -14.06 20.28 23.52
C GLN A 259 -12.91 20.10 22.51
N LEU A 260 -11.65 20.11 22.97
CA LEU A 260 -10.49 19.92 22.10
C LEU A 260 -10.38 18.50 21.51
N VAL A 261 -10.88 17.49 22.23
CA VAL A 261 -11.01 16.12 21.73
C VAL A 261 -12.18 16.00 20.75
N GLU A 262 -13.37 16.49 21.14
CA GLU A 262 -14.61 16.37 20.35
C GLU A 262 -14.56 17.15 19.02
N HIS A 263 -14.00 18.36 19.02
CA HIS A 263 -13.91 19.19 17.81
C HIS A 263 -12.66 18.87 16.98
N SER A 264 -11.90 17.84 17.37
CA SER A 264 -10.64 17.45 16.73
C SER A 264 -9.63 18.62 16.59
N GLY A 265 -9.75 19.67 17.41
CA GLY A 265 -9.13 21.00 17.28
C GLY A 265 -7.75 21.02 16.61
N ARG A 266 -7.73 21.05 15.27
CA ARG A 266 -6.55 21.30 14.44
C ARG A 266 -7.00 22.20 13.29
N GLN A 267 -6.14 23.16 12.99
CA GLN A 267 -6.39 24.25 12.06
C GLN A 267 -6.04 23.81 10.64
N ASN A 268 -6.96 23.98 9.69
CA ASN A 268 -6.68 23.82 8.26
C ASN A 268 -5.74 24.96 7.84
N ALA A 269 -4.46 24.66 7.63
CA ALA A 269 -3.57 25.53 6.85
C ALA A 269 -3.98 25.43 5.36
N GLY A 270 -5.01 26.18 4.98
CA GLY A 270 -5.44 26.30 3.59
C GLY A 270 -4.33 26.88 2.72
N LEU A 271 -3.78 26.06 1.82
CA LEU A 271 -2.91 26.46 0.72
C LEU A 271 -3.68 27.32 -0.29
N HIS A 272 -4.00 28.57 0.06
CA HIS A 272 -4.39 29.57 -0.94
C HIS A 272 -3.14 30.21 -1.55
N ARG A 273 -2.57 29.56 -2.58
CA ARG A 273 -1.65 30.25 -3.51
C ARG A 273 -2.45 31.26 -4.34
N ARG A 274 -2.57 32.50 -3.86
CA ARG A 274 -2.87 33.64 -4.74
C ARG A 274 -1.71 33.81 -5.72
N ARG A 275 -1.91 33.40 -6.98
CA ARG A 275 -1.05 33.80 -8.11
C ARG A 275 -1.13 35.32 -8.26
N GLN A 276 -0.14 36.06 -7.75
CA GLN A 276 0.13 37.41 -8.25
C GLN A 276 0.64 37.28 -9.68
N ARG A 277 -0.19 37.66 -10.66
CA ARG A 277 0.28 37.90 -12.02
C ARG A 277 0.98 39.24 -12.03
N HIS A 278 2.30 39.24 -12.15
CA HIS A 278 3.04 40.39 -12.65
C HIS A 278 2.58 40.66 -14.09
N SER A 279 1.93 41.80 -14.32
CA SER A 279 1.74 42.34 -15.66
C SER A 279 2.80 43.40 -15.90
N GLU A 280 3.92 43.01 -16.51
CA GLU A 280 4.79 43.93 -17.23
C GLU A 280 4.01 44.45 -18.45
N ARG A 281 3.56 45.71 -18.40
CA ARG A 281 3.12 46.42 -19.61
C ARG A 281 4.31 47.18 -20.15
N HIS A 282 4.95 46.61 -21.17
CA HIS A 282 5.71 47.36 -22.16
C HIS A 282 4.80 48.43 -22.79
N LYS A 283 5.22 49.69 -22.72
CA LYS A 283 4.70 50.77 -23.57
C LYS A 283 5.60 50.89 -24.80
N PRO A 284 5.05 51.01 -26.01
CA PRO A 284 5.72 51.69 -27.10
C PRO A 284 4.94 52.94 -27.54
N GLY A 285 5.70 53.97 -27.90
CA GLY A 285 5.43 54.75 -29.11
C GLY A 285 4.44 55.92 -29.04
N TYR A 286 5.02 57.11 -28.91
CA TYR A 286 4.54 58.43 -29.35
C TYR A 286 3.60 58.44 -30.58
N GLN A 287 2.61 59.34 -30.55
CA GLN A 287 2.28 60.21 -31.69
C GLN A 287 1.68 61.54 -31.20
N HIS A 288 2.31 62.64 -31.61
CA HIS A 288 1.89 64.02 -31.42
C HIS A 288 0.77 64.38 -32.42
N LEU A 289 -0.12 65.26 -31.96
CA LEU A 289 -1.16 65.97 -32.72
C LEU A 289 -0.59 66.82 -33.85
N GLY A 290 -1.38 67.00 -34.89
CA GLY A 290 -1.25 68.14 -35.81
C GLY A 290 -2.43 68.24 -36.76
N THR A 291 -3.24 69.28 -36.58
CA THR A 291 -3.52 70.17 -37.71
C THR A 291 -2.32 71.07 -37.92
#